data_AF-A0A4P8J3J0-F1
#
_entry.id   AF-A0A4P8J3J0-F1
#
_cell.length_a   1.000
_cell.length_b   1.000
_cell.length_c   1.000
_cell.angle_alpha   90.00
_cell.angle_beta   90.00
_cell.angle_gamma   90.00
#
_symmetry.space_group_name_H-M   'P 1'
#
loop_
_entity.id
_entity.type
_entity.pdbx_description
1 polymer ?
#
loop_
_entity_poly.entity_id
_entity_poly.type
_entity_poly.pdbx_seq_one_letter_code
_entity_poly.pdbx_strand_id
1 'polypeptide(L)'
;MLHFPRSEEPPSIKRRAGLIDGICPEAAALLADKNCPGTTFTAIKLMKPIRQLEAAELMCGQGNFSSAFAKAIRAATPENLLKPQSATTHKSEDDLATQLAKLEKELATLQSNATQTDEQYGIDHLHLTVSATYISSLLTSDAVSGWLTEKYPEIAVEFQAIARGVAAPTEHKKAVRLQFKRRQHAAGPIN
;
A
#
# COMPACT_ATOMS: atom_id res chain seq x y z
N MET A 1 -40.66 -53.97 16.39
CA MET A 1 -39.95 -53.57 15.16
C MET A 1 -39.55 -52.11 15.33
N LEU A 2 -38.37 -51.85 15.91
CA LEU A 2 -37.85 -50.49 16.11
C LEU A 2 -36.70 -50.27 15.14
N HIS A 3 -36.97 -49.47 14.13
CA HIS A 3 -36.00 -49.05 13.11
C HIS A 3 -35.12 -47.97 13.74
N PHE A 4 -33.88 -48.32 14.06
CA PHE A 4 -32.87 -47.34 14.48
C PHE A 4 -32.43 -46.53 13.24
N PRO A 5 -32.52 -45.20 13.24
CA PRO A 5 -32.03 -44.39 12.15
C PRO A 5 -30.50 -44.49 12.09
N ARG A 6 -30.02 -44.80 10.88
CA ARG A 6 -28.61 -44.79 10.47
C ARG A 6 -27.97 -43.48 10.95
N SER A 7 -26.93 -43.59 11.76
CA SER A 7 -26.10 -42.48 12.20
C SER A 7 -25.65 -41.65 11.00
N GLU A 8 -26.13 -40.41 10.91
CA GLU A 8 -25.57 -39.42 10.01
C GLU A 8 -24.20 -39.01 10.52
N GLU A 9 -23.15 -39.60 9.94
CA GLU A 9 -21.77 -39.18 10.15
C GLU A 9 -21.60 -37.70 9.69
N PRO A 10 -21.01 -36.81 10.51
CA PRO A 10 -20.98 -35.38 10.24
C PRO A 10 -20.15 -35.02 8.98
N PRO A 11 -20.52 -33.98 8.22
CA PRO A 11 -19.84 -33.54 6.98
C PRO A 11 -18.37 -33.10 7.17
N SER A 12 -17.91 -33.00 8.41
CA SER A 12 -16.52 -32.72 8.79
C SER A 12 -15.53 -33.82 8.34
N ILE A 13 -15.95 -35.09 8.34
CA ILE A 13 -15.06 -36.23 8.07
C ILE A 13 -14.71 -36.31 6.58
N LYS A 14 -15.66 -36.01 5.69
CA LYS A 14 -15.45 -35.99 4.23
C LYS A 14 -14.49 -34.89 3.78
N ARG A 15 -14.49 -33.73 4.46
CA ARG A 15 -13.55 -32.63 4.19
C ARG A 15 -12.10 -32.99 4.54
N ARG A 16 -11.87 -33.82 5.56
CA ARG A 16 -10.53 -34.31 5.92
C ARG A 16 -10.00 -35.34 4.92
N ALA A 17 -10.86 -36.18 4.35
CA ALA A 17 -10.45 -37.20 3.37
C ALA A 17 -10.00 -36.61 2.02
N GLY A 18 -10.65 -35.55 1.52
CA GLY A 18 -10.22 -34.87 0.27
C GLY A 18 -8.96 -34.00 0.43
N LEU A 19 -8.51 -33.77 1.65
CA LEU A 19 -7.38 -32.90 1.94
C LEU A 19 -6.03 -33.54 1.63
N ILE A 20 -5.95 -34.86 1.70
CA ILE A 20 -4.77 -35.67 1.36
C ILE A 20 -4.69 -36.04 -0.13
N ASP A 21 -5.76 -35.80 -0.89
CA ASP A 21 -5.79 -36.05 -2.33
C ASP A 21 -4.77 -35.15 -3.06
N GLY A 22 -3.74 -35.73 -3.66
CA GLY A 22 -2.62 -35.02 -4.31
C GLY A 22 -1.37 -34.80 -3.43
N ILE A 23 -1.32 -35.39 -2.24
CA ILE A 23 -0.15 -35.47 -1.36
C ILE A 23 0.42 -36.89 -1.40
N CYS A 24 1.74 -37.05 -1.42
CA CYS A 24 2.37 -38.36 -1.37
C CYS A 24 2.03 -39.09 -0.06
N PRO A 25 1.82 -40.42 -0.11
CA PRO A 25 1.36 -41.18 1.04
C PRO A 25 2.32 -41.09 2.23
N GLU A 26 3.62 -40.96 1.97
CA GLU A 26 4.66 -40.80 2.99
C GLU A 26 4.51 -39.47 3.74
N ALA A 27 4.34 -38.35 3.03
CA ALA A 27 4.10 -37.05 3.67
C ALA A 27 2.74 -37.00 4.38
N ALA A 28 1.72 -37.66 3.83
CA ALA A 28 0.42 -37.76 4.46
C ALA A 28 0.50 -38.54 5.78
N ALA A 29 1.27 -39.63 5.85
CA ALA A 29 1.49 -40.40 7.07
C ALA A 29 2.18 -39.57 8.17
N LEU A 30 3.18 -38.75 7.81
CA LEU A 30 3.86 -37.87 8.77
C LEU A 30 2.93 -36.80 9.36
N LEU A 31 1.99 -36.30 8.57
CA LEU A 31 1.09 -35.21 8.95
C LEU A 31 -0.27 -35.70 9.49
N ALA A 32 -0.58 -37.00 9.41
CA ALA A 32 -1.88 -37.56 9.78
C ALA A 32 -2.24 -37.36 11.26
N ASP A 33 -1.24 -37.46 12.13
CA ASP A 33 -1.38 -37.33 13.60
C ASP A 33 -1.15 -35.88 14.09
N LYS A 34 -0.95 -34.93 13.18
CA LYS A 34 -0.58 -33.54 13.52
C LYS A 34 -1.73 -32.58 13.29
N ASN A 35 -1.85 -31.56 14.14
CA ASN A 35 -2.87 -30.52 13.98
C ASN A 35 -2.50 -29.58 12.83
N CYS A 36 -2.87 -29.97 11.62
CA CYS A 36 -2.49 -29.31 10.38
C CYS A 36 -3.73 -28.67 9.70
N PRO A 37 -3.77 -27.33 9.56
CA PRO A 37 -4.83 -26.63 8.84
C PRO A 37 -4.93 -27.06 7.38
N GLY A 38 -6.14 -27.05 6.82
CA GLY A 38 -6.35 -27.42 5.41
C GLY A 38 -5.56 -26.57 4.40
N THR A 39 -5.34 -25.29 4.73
CA THR A 39 -4.55 -24.37 3.91
C THR A 39 -3.07 -24.73 3.84
N THR A 40 -2.56 -25.44 4.84
CA THR A 40 -1.19 -25.98 4.88
C THR A 40 -1.03 -27.08 3.82
N PHE A 41 -1.96 -28.02 3.77
CA PHE A 41 -1.98 -29.07 2.75
C PHE A 41 -2.12 -28.50 1.34
N THR A 42 -2.92 -27.44 1.13
CA THR A 42 -2.99 -26.75 -0.17
C THR A 42 -1.64 -26.19 -0.62
N ALA A 43 -0.83 -25.68 0.31
CA ALA A 43 0.51 -25.19 -0.03
C ALA A 43 1.49 -26.32 -0.38
N ILE A 44 1.44 -27.44 0.35
CA ILE A 44 2.27 -28.64 0.10
C ILE A 44 1.87 -29.33 -1.21
N LYS A 45 0.58 -29.38 -1.55
CA LYS A 45 0.06 -29.97 -2.81
C LYS A 45 0.68 -29.39 -4.07
N LEU A 46 1.19 -28.16 -4.03
CA LEU A 46 1.84 -27.48 -5.15
C LEU A 46 3.30 -27.93 -5.36
N MET A 47 3.87 -28.71 -4.45
CA MET A 47 5.21 -29.29 -4.55
C MET A 47 5.15 -30.69 -5.17
N LYS A 48 6.24 -31.15 -5.80
CA LYS A 48 6.41 -32.53 -6.28
C LYS A 48 6.53 -33.52 -5.10
N PRO A 49 6.20 -34.82 -5.29
CA PRO A 49 6.16 -35.81 -4.21
C PRO A 49 7.39 -35.86 -3.29
N ILE A 50 8.60 -35.83 -3.86
CA ILE A 50 9.86 -35.83 -3.10
C ILE A 50 9.92 -34.61 -2.16
N ARG A 51 9.55 -33.44 -2.66
CA ARG A 51 9.58 -32.20 -1.90
C ARG A 51 8.47 -32.12 -0.85
N GLN A 52 7.33 -32.77 -1.08
CA GLN A 52 6.26 -32.87 -0.10
C GLN A 52 6.71 -33.63 1.15
N LEU A 53 7.49 -34.70 0.97
CA LEU A 53 8.07 -35.48 2.07
C LEU A 53 9.05 -34.64 2.88
N GLU A 54 10.04 -34.02 2.23
CA GLU A 54 11.01 -33.14 2.89
C GLU A 54 10.33 -31.97 3.62
N ALA A 55 9.29 -31.38 3.02
CA ALA A 55 8.51 -30.33 3.65
C ALA A 55 7.81 -30.83 4.92
N ALA A 56 7.22 -32.03 4.87
CA ALA A 56 6.58 -32.64 6.05
C ALA A 56 7.60 -32.94 7.16
N GLU A 57 8.78 -33.47 6.82
CA GLU A 57 9.87 -33.70 7.77
C GLU A 57 10.35 -32.40 8.42
N LEU A 58 10.53 -31.34 7.62
CA LEU A 58 10.93 -30.03 8.10
C LEU A 58 9.88 -29.42 9.04
N MET A 59 8.60 -29.58 8.72
CA MET A 59 7.49 -29.15 9.58
C MET A 59 7.42 -29.94 10.89
N CYS A 60 7.64 -31.25 10.84
CA CYS A 60 7.74 -32.10 12.03
C CYS A 60 8.95 -31.72 12.90
N GLY A 61 10.12 -31.50 12.31
CA GLY A 61 11.33 -31.12 13.03
C GLY A 61 11.23 -29.76 13.72
N GLN A 62 10.45 -28.83 13.15
CA GLN A 62 10.20 -27.51 13.74
C GLN A 62 8.95 -27.46 14.64
N GLY A 63 8.15 -28.54 14.69
CA GLY A 63 6.87 -28.56 15.39
C GLY A 63 5.86 -27.49 14.90
N ASN A 64 6.04 -26.96 13.68
CA ASN A 64 5.25 -25.84 13.16
C ASN A 64 4.44 -26.27 11.94
N PHE A 65 3.12 -26.42 12.13
CA PHE A 65 2.19 -26.86 11.09
C PHE A 65 1.37 -25.71 10.48
N SER A 66 1.77 -24.46 10.75
CA SER A 66 1.04 -23.28 10.29
C SER A 66 1.05 -23.13 8.77
N SER A 67 -0.03 -22.54 8.25
CA SER A 67 -0.15 -22.24 6.81
C SER A 67 0.89 -21.23 6.33
N ALA A 68 1.32 -20.32 7.21
CA ALA A 68 2.40 -19.38 6.93
C ALA A 68 3.73 -20.11 6.71
N PHE A 69 4.02 -21.11 7.55
CA PHE A 69 5.25 -21.88 7.44
C PHE A 69 5.27 -22.75 6.18
N ALA A 70 4.18 -23.45 5.85
CA ALA A 70 4.11 -24.20 4.58
C ALA A 70 4.20 -23.30 3.35
N LYS A 71 3.65 -22.08 3.38
CA LYS A 71 3.84 -21.10 2.31
C LYS A 71 5.29 -20.63 2.20
N ALA A 72 5.98 -20.44 3.32
CA ALA A 72 7.40 -20.10 3.34
C ALA A 72 8.26 -21.22 2.74
N ILE A 73 8.01 -22.48 3.11
CA ILE A 73 8.67 -23.65 2.52
C ILE A 73 8.45 -23.69 1.00
N ARG A 74 7.21 -23.42 0.54
CA ARG A 74 6.88 -23.34 -0.89
C ARG A 74 7.63 -22.21 -1.60
N ALA A 75 7.67 -21.03 -1.00
CA ALA A 75 8.36 -19.87 -1.57
C ALA A 75 9.88 -20.10 -1.67
N ALA A 76 10.46 -20.86 -0.76
CA ALA A 76 11.87 -21.25 -0.78
C ALA A 76 12.16 -22.51 -1.63
N THR A 77 11.15 -23.14 -2.21
CA THR A 77 11.32 -24.36 -3.01
C THR A 77 11.71 -24.00 -4.45
N PRO A 78 12.77 -24.62 -5.02
CA PRO A 78 13.17 -24.36 -6.38
C PRO A 78 12.12 -24.86 -7.38
N GLU A 79 12.00 -24.18 -8.53
CA GLU A 79 10.92 -24.39 -9.51
C GLU A 79 10.88 -25.83 -10.07
N ASN A 80 12.05 -26.48 -10.19
CA ASN A 80 12.15 -27.88 -10.61
C ASN A 80 11.47 -28.88 -9.65
N LEU A 81 11.21 -28.48 -8.40
CA LEU A 81 10.53 -29.27 -7.37
C LEU A 81 9.07 -28.82 -7.14
N LEU A 82 8.58 -27.83 -7.89
CA LEU A 82 7.18 -27.43 -7.90
C LEU A 82 6.42 -28.19 -9.00
N LYS A 83 5.12 -28.42 -8.78
CA LYS A 83 4.24 -28.90 -9.85
C LYS A 83 4.11 -27.77 -10.88
N PRO A 84 4.08 -28.08 -12.19
CA PRO A 84 3.86 -27.06 -13.22
C PRO A 84 2.55 -26.35 -12.91
N GLN A 85 2.62 -25.04 -12.67
CA GLN A 85 1.46 -24.21 -12.40
C GLN A 85 0.62 -24.17 -13.68
N SER A 86 -0.64 -24.62 -13.64
CA SER A 86 -1.56 -24.28 -14.73
C SER A 86 -1.60 -22.75 -14.78
N ALA A 87 -1.32 -22.17 -15.94
CA ALA A 87 -1.11 -20.74 -16.17
C ALA A 87 -2.38 -19.87 -15.94
N THR A 88 -3.26 -20.26 -15.02
CA THR A 88 -4.57 -19.65 -14.79
C THR A 88 -4.57 -18.62 -13.67
N THR A 89 -3.40 -18.21 -13.13
CA THR A 89 -3.34 -17.17 -12.07
C THR A 89 -2.09 -16.30 -12.17
N HIS A 90 -1.60 -16.05 -13.38
CA HIS A 90 -0.88 -14.81 -13.63
C HIS A 90 -1.93 -13.83 -14.15
N LYS A 91 -2.09 -12.66 -13.51
CA LYS A 91 -2.75 -11.53 -14.17
C LYS A 91 -2.12 -11.44 -15.55
N SER A 92 -2.93 -11.50 -16.60
CA SER A 92 -2.42 -11.42 -17.97
C SER A 92 -1.56 -10.15 -18.09
N GLU A 93 -0.51 -10.18 -18.90
CA GLU A 93 0.33 -9.01 -19.14
C GLU A 93 -0.53 -7.79 -19.57
N ASP A 94 -1.66 -8.05 -20.24
CA ASP A 94 -2.69 -7.07 -20.55
C ASP A 94 -3.39 -6.46 -19.32
N ASP A 95 -3.69 -7.25 -18.28
CA ASP A 95 -4.26 -6.73 -17.02
C ASP A 95 -3.24 -5.87 -16.26
N LEU A 96 -1.95 -6.22 -16.33
CA LEU A 96 -0.89 -5.40 -15.76
C LEU A 96 -0.72 -4.08 -16.55
N ALA A 97 -0.69 -4.16 -17.88
CA ALA A 97 -0.54 -2.99 -18.77
C ALA A 97 -1.70 -2.00 -18.62
N THR A 98 -2.93 -2.51 -18.52
CA THR A 98 -4.13 -1.68 -18.30
C THR A 98 -4.13 -1.02 -16.92
N GLN A 99 -3.68 -1.72 -15.88
CA GLN A 99 -3.50 -1.13 -14.55
C GLN A 99 -2.42 -0.04 -14.57
N LEU A 100 -1.31 -0.26 -15.28
CA LEU A 100 -0.24 0.72 -15.42
C LEU A 100 -0.70 1.98 -16.17
N ALA A 101 -1.42 1.82 -17.29
CA ALA A 101 -1.97 2.93 -18.05
C ALA A 101 -2.98 3.76 -17.24
N LYS A 102 -3.79 3.10 -16.41
CA LYS A 102 -4.70 3.78 -15.48
C LYS A 102 -3.92 4.58 -14.43
N LEU A 103 -2.89 3.99 -13.84
CA LEU A 103 -2.02 4.67 -12.88
C LEU A 103 -1.28 5.85 -13.51
N GLU A 104 -0.77 5.71 -14.73
CA GLU A 104 -0.11 6.79 -15.48
C GLU A 104 -1.06 7.97 -15.73
N LYS A 105 -2.31 7.69 -16.11
CA LYS A 105 -3.34 8.72 -16.28
C LYS A 105 -3.68 9.41 -14.97
N GLU A 106 -3.88 8.65 -13.90
CA GLU A 106 -4.15 9.19 -12.56
C GLU A 106 -2.99 10.07 -12.08
N LEU A 107 -1.74 9.65 -12.31
CA LEU A 107 -0.55 10.46 -12.01
C LEU A 107 -0.51 11.76 -12.81
N ALA A 108 -0.79 11.72 -14.12
CA ALA A 108 -0.81 12.91 -14.96
C ALA A 108 -1.86 13.92 -14.50
N THR A 109 -3.05 13.46 -14.12
CA THR A 109 -4.11 14.32 -13.56
C THR A 109 -3.68 14.93 -12.22
N LEU A 110 -3.10 14.13 -11.32
CA LEU A 110 -2.61 14.62 -10.03
C LEU A 110 -1.51 15.68 -10.20
N GLN A 111 -0.58 15.46 -11.12
CA GLN A 111 0.49 16.42 -11.42
C GLN A 111 -0.07 17.74 -11.95
N SER A 112 -1.02 17.69 -12.90
CA SER A 112 -1.68 18.89 -13.44
C SER A 112 -2.41 19.69 -12.35
N ASN A 113 -3.12 19.00 -11.45
CA ASN A 113 -3.85 19.65 -10.37
C ASN A 113 -2.90 20.30 -9.35
N ALA A 114 -1.77 19.65 -9.05
CA ALA A 114 -0.75 20.20 -8.17
C ALA A 114 -0.12 21.46 -8.77
N THR A 115 0.27 21.44 -10.05
CA THR A 115 0.84 22.63 -10.71
C THR A 115 -0.14 23.79 -10.79
N GLN A 116 -1.42 23.51 -11.08
CA GLN A 116 -2.46 24.54 -11.11
C GLN A 116 -2.70 25.16 -9.72
N THR A 117 -2.65 24.35 -8.67
CA THR A 117 -2.79 24.83 -7.28
C THR A 117 -1.60 25.69 -6.89
N ASP A 118 -0.38 25.30 -7.28
CA ASP A 118 0.85 26.03 -6.98
C ASP A 118 0.90 27.40 -7.71
N GLU A 119 0.49 27.48 -8.98
CA GLU A 119 0.46 28.74 -9.74
C GLU A 119 -0.53 29.76 -9.16
N GLN A 120 -1.76 29.32 -8.87
CA GLN A 120 -2.77 30.20 -8.28
C GLN A 120 -2.36 30.64 -6.86
N TYR A 121 -1.83 29.71 -6.06
CA TYR A 121 -1.31 30.00 -4.72
C TYR A 121 -0.16 31.02 -4.77
N GLY A 122 0.73 30.95 -5.76
CA GLY A 122 1.83 31.90 -5.94
C GLY A 122 1.34 33.32 -6.22
N ILE A 123 0.36 33.48 -7.10
CA ILE A 123 -0.22 34.79 -7.44
C ILE A 123 -0.97 35.39 -6.25
N ASP A 124 -1.84 34.61 -5.60
CA ASP A 124 -2.62 35.09 -4.45
C ASP A 124 -1.71 35.45 -3.26
N HIS A 125 -0.65 34.67 -3.04
CA HIS A 125 0.34 34.97 -2.01
C HIS A 125 1.12 36.25 -2.31
N LEU A 126 1.48 36.50 -3.58
CA LEU A 126 2.11 37.75 -3.98
C LEU A 126 1.16 38.94 -3.75
N HIS A 127 -0.09 38.85 -4.17
CA HIS A 127 -1.09 39.88 -3.92
C HIS A 127 -1.26 40.16 -2.43
N LEU A 128 -1.42 39.12 -1.62
CA LEU A 128 -1.56 39.24 -0.17
C LEU A 128 -0.33 39.91 0.47
N THR A 129 0.87 39.51 0.06
CA THR A 129 2.13 40.09 0.57
C THR A 129 2.27 41.56 0.19
N VAL A 130 1.97 41.93 -1.07
CA VAL A 130 2.01 43.32 -1.52
C VAL A 130 0.95 44.17 -0.80
N SER A 131 -0.27 43.67 -0.65
CA SER A 131 -1.32 44.38 0.09
C SER A 131 -0.95 44.57 1.57
N ALA A 132 -0.46 43.53 2.24
CA ALA A 132 -0.10 43.59 3.66
C ALA A 132 1.11 44.49 3.91
N THR A 133 2.12 44.46 3.04
CA THR A 133 3.27 45.39 3.08
C THR A 133 2.86 46.83 2.81
N TYR A 134 1.92 47.08 1.90
CA TYR A 134 1.35 48.41 1.67
C TYR A 134 0.60 48.94 2.89
N ILE A 135 -0.21 48.10 3.55
CA ILE A 135 -0.86 48.48 4.81
C ILE A 135 0.21 48.83 5.87
N SER A 136 1.27 48.04 5.97
CA SER A 136 2.38 48.32 6.89
C SER A 136 3.06 49.66 6.59
N SER A 137 3.27 50.01 5.31
CA SER A 137 3.89 51.28 4.93
C SER A 137 2.96 52.47 5.15
N LEU A 138 1.66 52.29 4.96
CA LEU A 138 0.62 53.29 5.26
C LEU A 138 0.63 53.66 6.74
N LEU A 139 0.75 52.66 7.63
CA LEU A 139 0.76 52.86 9.09
C LEU A 139 2.05 53.50 9.63
N THR A 140 3.12 53.59 8.83
CA THR A 140 4.35 54.32 9.20
C THR A 140 4.12 55.83 9.26
N SER A 141 3.09 56.35 8.59
CA SER A 141 2.74 57.77 8.62
C SER A 141 1.85 58.09 9.83
N ASP A 142 2.38 58.87 10.78
CA ASP A 142 1.66 59.30 11.99
C ASP A 142 0.35 60.05 11.69
N ALA A 143 0.30 60.79 10.58
CA ALA A 143 -0.91 61.49 10.16
C ALA A 143 -2.02 60.51 9.73
N VAL A 144 -1.66 59.43 9.02
CA VAL A 144 -2.61 58.44 8.52
C VAL A 144 -3.03 57.48 9.64
N SER A 145 -2.09 57.06 10.49
CA SER A 145 -2.40 56.20 11.64
C SER A 145 -3.26 56.94 12.68
N GLY A 146 -3.00 58.23 12.92
CA GLY A 146 -3.82 59.08 13.79
C GLY A 146 -5.23 59.26 13.26
N TRP A 147 -5.38 59.61 11.98
CA TRP A 147 -6.69 59.75 11.32
C TRP A 147 -7.49 58.44 11.35
N LEU A 148 -6.83 57.31 11.09
CA LEU A 148 -7.47 55.99 11.08
C LEU A 148 -7.96 55.60 12.48
N THR A 149 -7.17 55.89 13.52
CA THR A 149 -7.53 55.59 14.91
C THR A 149 -8.68 56.47 15.40
N GLU A 150 -8.75 57.72 14.95
CA GLU A 150 -9.82 58.66 15.32
C GLU A 150 -11.16 58.34 14.64
N LYS A 151 -11.13 57.96 13.36
CA LYS A 151 -12.35 57.74 12.55
C LYS A 151 -12.82 56.30 12.49
N TYR A 152 -11.90 55.33 12.53
CA TYR A 152 -12.17 53.90 12.34
C TYR A 152 -11.28 53.04 13.26
N PRO A 153 -11.49 53.12 14.59
CA PRO A 153 -10.65 52.42 15.56
C PRO A 153 -10.62 50.89 15.37
N GLU A 154 -11.73 50.29 14.94
CA GLU A 154 -11.82 48.86 14.63
C GLU A 154 -10.93 48.46 13.45
N ILE A 155 -10.89 49.27 12.40
CA ILE A 155 -10.03 49.02 11.22
C ILE A 155 -8.56 49.25 11.58
N ALA A 156 -8.28 50.25 12.43
CA ALA A 156 -6.92 50.53 12.90
C ALA A 156 -6.30 49.31 13.63
N VAL A 157 -7.08 48.63 14.47
CA VAL A 157 -6.63 47.42 15.19
C VAL A 157 -6.29 46.29 14.20
N GLU A 158 -7.16 46.03 13.23
CA GLU A 158 -6.94 44.98 12.22
C GLU A 158 -5.72 45.28 11.35
N PHE A 159 -5.54 46.53 10.91
CA PHE A 159 -4.39 46.92 10.09
C PHE A 159 -3.07 46.81 10.87
N GLN A 160 -3.08 47.15 12.17
CA GLN A 160 -1.94 46.94 13.04
C GLN A 160 -1.63 45.44 13.22
N ALA A 161 -2.65 44.59 13.32
CA ALA A 161 -2.47 43.14 13.41
C ALA A 161 -1.84 42.59 12.11
N ILE A 162 -2.31 43.02 10.95
CA ILE A 162 -1.75 42.67 9.63
C ILE A 162 -0.29 43.12 9.53
N ALA A 163 0.02 44.37 9.90
CA ALA A 163 1.38 44.90 9.83
C ALA A 163 2.36 44.14 10.75
N ARG A 164 1.92 43.73 11.95
CA ARG A 164 2.71 42.86 12.85
C ARG A 164 2.96 41.48 12.25
N GLY A 165 1.96 40.91 11.56
CA GLY A 165 2.08 39.62 10.90
C GLY A 165 3.11 39.59 9.76
N VAL A 166 3.27 40.70 9.04
CA VAL A 166 4.29 40.85 7.97
C VAL A 166 5.70 41.01 8.55
N ALA A 167 5.84 41.65 9.71
CA ALA A 167 7.15 41.82 10.37
C ALA A 167 7.71 40.52 10.97
N ALA A 168 6.86 39.50 11.18
CA ALA A 168 7.28 38.18 11.63
C ALA A 168 7.82 37.36 10.44
N PRO A 169 8.99 36.69 10.55
CA PRO A 169 9.49 35.81 9.49
C PRO A 169 8.46 34.72 9.18
N THR A 170 7.90 34.74 7.99
CA THR A 170 6.94 33.74 7.54
C THR A 170 7.66 32.42 7.29
N GLU A 171 7.65 31.51 8.27
CA GLU A 171 8.11 30.13 8.07
C GLU A 171 7.19 29.43 7.06
N HIS A 172 7.59 29.43 5.79
CA HIS A 172 6.96 28.60 4.78
C HIS A 172 7.33 27.15 5.05
N LYS A 173 6.34 26.36 5.53
CA LYS A 173 6.47 24.91 5.67
C LYS A 173 6.88 24.34 4.32
N LYS A 174 8.16 23.97 4.19
CA LYS A 174 8.73 23.39 2.97
C LYS A 174 7.86 22.20 2.54
N ALA A 175 7.24 22.31 1.38
CA ALA A 175 6.55 21.20 0.74
C ALA A 175 7.53 20.01 0.66
N VAL A 176 7.07 18.84 1.09
CA VAL A 176 7.83 17.59 1.00
C VAL A 176 8.05 17.28 -0.48
N ARG A 177 9.23 17.63 -0.99
CA ARG A 177 9.65 17.33 -2.35
C ARG A 177 9.86 15.82 -2.46
N LEU A 178 8.84 15.10 -2.92
CA LEU A 178 8.93 13.68 -3.22
C LEU A 178 9.95 13.47 -4.36
N GLN A 179 11.16 13.04 -3.98
CA GLN A 179 12.25 12.71 -4.89
C GLN A 179 11.98 11.36 -5.56
N PHE A 180 11.13 11.33 -6.59
CA PHE A 180 10.98 10.13 -7.42
C PHE A 180 12.15 10.05 -8.40
N LYS A 181 13.20 9.31 -8.01
CA LYS A 181 14.40 9.07 -8.80
C LYS A 181 14.04 8.15 -9.98
N ARG A 182 13.87 8.73 -11.18
CA ARG A 182 13.65 8.01 -12.44
C ARG A 182 14.83 7.08 -12.70
N ARG A 183 14.69 5.77 -12.43
CA ARG A 183 15.66 4.74 -12.85
C ARG A 183 15.63 4.69 -14.38
N GLN A 184 16.62 5.28 -15.03
CA GLN A 184 16.89 5.01 -16.43
C GLN A 184 17.44 3.57 -16.51
N HIS A 185 16.66 2.64 -17.03
CA HIS A 185 17.22 1.38 -17.52
C HIS A 185 17.80 1.66 -18.91
N ALA A 186 19.13 1.68 -18.98
CA ALA A 186 19.86 1.65 -20.24
C ALA A 186 19.64 0.29 -20.91
N ALA A 187 18.86 0.27 -21.98
CA ALA A 187 18.88 -0.83 -22.94
C ALA A 187 20.15 -0.66 -23.78
N GLY A 188 21.15 -1.52 -23.55
CA GLY A 188 22.30 -1.66 -24.44
C GLY A 188 21.90 -2.33 -25.76
N PRO A 189 22.64 -2.10 -26.85
CA PRO A 189 22.26 -2.59 -28.16
C PRO A 189 22.41 -4.12 -28.22
N ILE A 190 21.42 -4.76 -28.84
CA ILE A 190 21.43 -6.16 -29.21
C ILE A 190 22.47 -6.33 -30.33
N ASN A 191 23.42 -7.23 -30.14
CA ASN A 191 24.31 -7.75 -31.19
C ASN A 191 23.84 -9.16 -31.54
#